data_AF-X0UP77-F1
#
_entry.id   AF-X0UP77-F1
#
_cell.length_a   1.000
_cell.length_b   1.000
_cell.length_c   1.000
_cell.angle_alpha   90.00
_cell.angle_beta   90.00
_cell.angle_gamma   90.00
#
_symmetry.space_group_name_H-M   'P 1'
#
loop_
_entity.id
_entity.type
_entity.pdbx_description
1 polymer ?
#
loop_
_entity_poly.entity_id
_entity_poly.type
_entity_poly.pdbx_seq_one_letter_code
_entity_poly.pdbx_strand_id
1 'polypeptide(L)' 'ALRLYGNCSSSSIGIVGKLLMSEDVKPGDWGLIVSLGAGLAGGATLLHWEE' A
#
# COMPACT_ATOMS: atom_id res chain seq x y z
N ALA A 1 -7.52 -2.95 4.60
CA ALA A 1 -6.94 -2.06 5.64
C ALA A 1 -8.00 -1.29 6.44
N LEU A 2 -8.75 -0.35 5.84
CA LEU A 2 -9.66 0.55 6.58
C LEU A 2 -10.69 -0.17 7.47
N ARG A 3 -11.34 -1.23 6.95
CA ARG A 3 -12.34 -2.01 7.72
C ARG A 3 -11.76 -2.72 8.95
N LEU A 4 -10.47 -3.08 8.91
CA LEU A 4 -9.83 -3.88 9.95
C LEU A 4 -9.10 -3.01 10.99
N TYR A 5 -8.53 -1.87 10.57
CA TYR A 5 -7.61 -1.08 11.40
C TYR A 5 -7.98 0.40 11.49
N GLY A 6 -8.98 0.86 10.73
CA GLY A 6 -9.29 2.29 10.62
C GLY A 6 -8.21 3.08 9.88
N ASN A 7 -8.22 4.40 10.07
CA ASN A 7 -7.17 5.29 9.58
C ASN A 7 -6.06 5.38 10.64
N CYS A 8 -4.89 4.81 10.33
CA CYS A 8 -3.72 4.79 11.21
C CYS A 8 -2.69 5.86 10.81
N SER A 9 -3.12 6.93 10.12
CA SER A 9 -2.25 7.97 9.56
C SER A 9 -1.18 7.35 8.64
N SER A 10 0.07 7.83 8.70
CA SER A 10 1.18 7.34 7.87
C SER A 10 1.42 5.83 7.97
N SER A 11 1.14 5.21 9.12
CA SER A 11 1.30 3.75 9.31
C SER A 11 0.35 2.93 8.45
N SER A 12 -0.75 3.51 7.94
CA SER A 12 -1.68 2.81 7.04
C SER A 12 -1.01 2.34 5.74
N ILE A 13 0.03 3.03 5.25
CA ILE A 13 0.77 2.63 4.05
C ILE A 13 1.45 1.27 4.28
N GLY A 14 2.14 1.10 5.41
CA GLY A 14 2.81 -0.15 5.75
C GLY A 14 1.83 -1.31 5.99
N ILE A 15 0.70 -1.03 6.64
CA ILE A 15 -0.37 -2.01 6.85
C ILE A 15 -0.96 -2.46 5.50
N VAL A 16 -1.24 -1.52 4.59
CA VAL A 16 -1.72 -1.84 3.23
C VAL A 16 -0.70 -2.67 2.47
N GLY A 17 0.58 -2.26 2.48
CA GLY A 17 1.64 -3.03 1.81
C GLY A 17 1.75 -4.47 2.33
N LYS A 18 1.66 -4.66 3.65
CA LYS A 18 1.68 -5.99 4.27
C LYS A 18 0.49 -6.86 3.85
N LEU A 19 -0.71 -6.28 3.77
CA LEU A 19 -1.89 -6.99 3.29
C LEU A 19 -1.76 -7.34 1.79
N LEU A 20 -1.22 -6.43 0.98
CA LEU A 20 -0.99 -6.67 -0.45
C LEU A 20 -0.05 -7.86 -0.69
N MET A 21 0.99 -7.98 0.14
CA MET A 21 1.90 -9.13 0.11
C MET A 21 1.26 -10.47 0.53
N SER A 22 0.07 -10.46 1.13
CA SER A 22 -0.68 -11.68 1.51
C SER A 22 -1.79 -12.06 0.53
N GLU A 23 -2.03 -11.23 -0.50
CA GLU A 23 -2.91 -11.58 -1.61
C GLU A 23 -2.20 -12.54 -2.58
N ASP A 24 -2.92 -13.10 -3.56
CA ASP A 24 -2.35 -13.94 -4.62
C ASP A 24 -1.58 -13.10 -5.65
N VAL A 25 -0.44 -12.54 -5.22
CA VAL A 25 0.54 -11.83 -6.06
C VAL A 25 1.61 -12.80 -6.56
N LYS A 26 1.91 -12.71 -7.86
CA LYS A 26 2.84 -13.60 -8.58
C LYS A 26 4.12 -12.86 -8.95
N PRO A 27 5.24 -13.58 -9.14
CA PRO A 27 6.44 -12.99 -9.73
C PRO A 27 6.11 -12.28 -11.06
N GLY A 28 6.62 -11.07 -11.23
CA GLY A 28 6.33 -10.18 -12.35
C GLY A 28 5.12 -9.26 -12.15
N ASP A 29 4.31 -9.46 -11.11
CA ASP A 29 3.18 -8.57 -10.82
C ASP A 29 3.66 -7.21 -10.31
N TRP A 30 2.84 -6.19 -10.60
CA TRP A 30 3.06 -4.81 -10.17
C TRP A 30 1.96 -4.34 -9.24
N GLY A 31 2.33 -3.58 -8.23
CA GLY A 31 1.40 -2.96 -7.30
C GLY A 31 1.69 -1.49 -7.12
N LEU A 32 0.64 -0.67 -6.96
CA LEU A 32 0.77 0.76 -6.68
C LEU A 32 0.10 1.07 -5.35
N ILE A 33 0.86 1.66 -4.42
CA ILE A 33 0.30 2.22 -3.18
C ILE A 33 0.26 3.73 -3.32
N VAL A 34 -0.91 4.31 -3.11
CA VAL A 34 -1.15 5.76 -3.16
C VAL A 34 -1.50 6.26 -1.76
N SER A 35 -0.94 7.40 -1.38
CA SER A 35 -1.23 8.09 -0.13
C SER A 35 -1.56 9.56 -0.38
N LEU A 36 -2.38 10.13 0.51
CA LEU A 36 -2.73 11.54 0.51
C LEU A 36 -2.52 12.10 1.92
N GLY A 37 -1.96 13.29 1.99
CA GLY A 37 -1.65 14.01 3.23
C GLY A 37 -2.11 15.46 3.21
N ALA A 38 -1.59 16.23 4.17
CA ALA A 38 -1.91 17.65 4.30
C ALA A 38 -1.54 18.44 3.03
N GLY A 39 -2.31 19.49 2.73
CA GLY A 39 -2.08 20.34 1.55
C GLY A 39 -2.39 19.66 0.21
N LEU A 40 -3.20 18.59 0.21
CA LEU A 40 -3.46 17.76 -0.97
C LEU A 40 -2.18 17.17 -1.58
N ALA A 41 -1.12 17.04 -0.78
CA ALA A 41 0.10 16.36 -1.21
C ALA A 41 -0.15 14.86 -1.27
N GLY A 42 0.23 14.25 -2.39
CA GLY A 42 0.13 12.81 -2.60
C GLY A 42 1.49 12.15 -2.76
N GLY A 43 1.59 10.90 -2.33
CA GLY A 43 2.72 10.03 -2.60
C GLY A 43 2.28 8.79 -3.36
N ALA A 44 3.17 8.24 -4.18
CA ALA A 44 2.97 7.00 -4.90
C ALA A 44 4.21 6.11 -4.78
N THR A 45 4.01 4.86 -4.40
CA THR A 45 5.07 3.84 -4.32
C THR A 45 4.71 2.71 -5.27
N LEU A 46 5.55 2.52 -6.30
CA LEU A 46 5.45 1.40 -7.23
C LEU A 46 6.24 0.22 -6.65
N LEU A 47 5.59 -0.94 -6.63
CA LEU A 47 6.14 -2.21 -6.16
C LEU A 47 6.18 -3.17 -7.33
N HIS A 48 7.26 -3.95 -7.42
CA HIS A 48 7.42 -5.04 -8.34
C HIS A 48 7.75 -6.30 -7.54
N TRP A 49 7.05 -7.40 -7.82
CA TRP A 49 7.33 -8.69 -7.22
C TRP A 49 8.37 -9.42 -8.05
N GLU A 50 9.62 -9.38 -7.60
CA GLU A 50 10.72 -10.14 -8.19
C GLU A 50 10.60 -11.65 -7.85
N GLU A 51 11.34 -12.50 -8.59
CA GLU A 51 11.43 -13.96 -8.37
C GLU A 51 11.87 -14.37 -6.95
#